data_AF-A0AA47M032-F1
#
_entry.id   AF-A0AA47M032-F1
#
_cell.length_a   1.000
_cell.length_b   1.000
_cell.length_c   1.000
_cell.angle_alpha   90.00
_cell.angle_beta   90.00
_cell.angle_gamma   90.00
#
_symmetry.space_group_name_H-M   'P 1'
#
loop_
_entity.id
_entity.type
_entity.pdbx_description
1 polymer ?
#
loop_
_entity_poly.entity_id
_entity_poly.type
_entity_poly.pdbx_seq_one_letter_code
_entity_poly.pdbx_strand_id
1 'polypeptide(L)'
;MEDLEGYLCRRDVAQLRRRELLHKRWTECVWLPIQWRVEKRVSRRCCDEADRLRCLYADYLRHCNAKGFVSLDCYDPQEYNPFLLVIEPHAYQIRTPVLKDPLFQHSRERVREKRAVLSCETGRRYTREEVKEILSPLSPVTTPAPPQTDPLPQTSSSANRTSVSANRESPLERGTKSTHRY
;
A
#
# COMPACT_ATOMS: atom_id res chain seq x y z
N MET A 1 -44.96 -26.07 -2.28
CA MET A 1 -44.14 -25.06 -2.97
C MET A 1 -43.99 -23.78 -2.15
N GLU A 2 -45.08 -23.30 -1.52
CA GLU A 2 -45.07 -22.08 -0.70
C GLU A 2 -44.06 -22.07 0.48
N ASP A 3 -43.84 -23.22 1.14
CA ASP A 3 -42.86 -23.30 2.24
C ASP A 3 -41.41 -23.06 1.78
N LEU A 4 -41.07 -23.55 0.59
CA LEU A 4 -39.75 -23.37 0.01
C LEU A 4 -39.54 -21.91 -0.40
N GLU A 5 -40.54 -21.33 -1.05
CA GLU A 5 -40.51 -19.93 -1.48
C GLU A 5 -40.44 -18.98 -0.27
N GLY A 6 -41.21 -19.24 0.78
CA GLY A 6 -41.14 -18.51 2.04
C GLY A 6 -39.77 -18.63 2.73
N TYR A 7 -39.14 -19.82 2.70
CA TYR A 7 -37.78 -20.01 3.21
C TYR A 7 -36.74 -19.20 2.41
N LEU A 8 -36.81 -19.26 1.08
CA LEU A 8 -35.89 -18.52 0.20
C LEU A 8 -36.04 -17.01 0.43
N CYS A 9 -37.27 -16.50 0.51
CA CYS A 9 -37.54 -15.10 0.78
C CYS A 9 -36.96 -14.65 2.13
N ARG A 10 -37.17 -15.42 3.22
CA ARG A 10 -36.56 -15.13 4.54
C ARG A 10 -35.03 -15.12 4.49
N ARG A 11 -34.44 -16.10 3.77
CA ARG A 11 -32.99 -16.18 3.59
C ARG A 11 -32.46 -14.96 2.84
N ASP A 12 -33.13 -14.55 1.78
CA ASP A 12 -32.68 -13.46 0.92
C ASP A 12 -32.79 -12.11 1.64
N VAL A 13 -33.86 -11.88 2.41
CA VAL A 13 -33.98 -10.71 3.31
C VAL A 13 -32.85 -10.69 4.34
N ALA A 14 -32.55 -11.84 4.97
CA ALA A 14 -31.46 -11.92 5.94
C ALA A 14 -30.09 -11.67 5.28
N GLN A 15 -29.87 -12.17 4.06
CA GLN A 15 -28.64 -11.94 3.31
C GLN A 15 -28.49 -10.48 2.90
N LEU A 16 -29.56 -9.85 2.42
CA LEU A 16 -29.57 -8.42 2.10
C LEU A 16 -29.20 -7.60 3.34
N ARG A 17 -29.84 -7.89 4.48
CA ARG A 17 -29.55 -7.21 5.74
C ARG A 17 -28.09 -7.35 6.19
N ARG A 18 -27.50 -8.54 6.03
CA ARG A 18 -26.07 -8.76 6.32
C ARG A 18 -25.17 -7.92 5.44
N ARG A 19 -25.46 -7.83 4.15
CA ARG A 19 -24.68 -7.02 3.18
C ARG A 19 -24.77 -5.54 3.50
N GLU A 20 -25.95 -5.03 3.82
CA GLU A 20 -26.15 -3.64 4.26
C GLU A 20 -25.32 -3.30 5.51
N LEU A 21 -25.40 -4.15 6.55
CA LEU A 21 -24.66 -3.93 7.79
C LEU A 21 -23.15 -4.00 7.57
N LEU A 22 -22.68 -4.91 6.72
CA LEU A 22 -21.26 -5.02 6.38
C LEU A 22 -20.79 -3.77 5.63
N HIS A 23 -21.55 -3.31 4.64
CA HIS A 23 -21.26 -2.09 3.91
C HIS A 23 -21.22 -0.89 4.85
N LYS A 24 -22.23 -0.73 5.71
CA LYS A 24 -22.27 0.34 6.72
C LYS A 24 -21.01 0.34 7.61
N ARG A 25 -20.66 -0.82 8.17
CA ARG A 25 -19.48 -0.97 9.03
C ARG A 25 -18.19 -0.66 8.28
N TRP A 26 -18.06 -1.12 7.05
CA TRP A 26 -16.89 -0.83 6.23
C TRP A 26 -16.83 0.67 5.93
N THR A 27 -17.94 1.30 5.57
CA THR A 27 -18.00 2.74 5.31
C THR A 27 -17.55 3.55 6.53
N GLU A 28 -18.06 3.21 7.71
CA GLU A 28 -17.73 3.91 8.96
C GLU A 28 -16.28 3.66 9.42
N CYS A 29 -15.79 2.42 9.34
CA CYS A 29 -14.48 2.04 9.87
C CYS A 29 -13.32 2.21 8.88
N VAL A 30 -13.60 2.21 7.58
CA VAL A 30 -12.60 2.20 6.50
C VAL A 30 -12.70 3.47 5.67
N TRP A 31 -13.85 3.68 5.03
CA TRP A 31 -14.02 4.72 4.02
C TRP A 31 -13.97 6.13 4.63
N LEU A 32 -14.83 6.44 5.60
CA LEU A 32 -14.92 7.78 6.19
C LEU A 32 -13.58 8.25 6.79
N PRO A 33 -12.82 7.42 7.54
CA PRO A 33 -11.51 7.81 8.05
C PRO A 33 -10.49 8.10 6.94
N ILE A 34 -10.52 7.34 5.83
CA ILE A 34 -9.63 7.58 4.69
C ILE A 34 -10.04 8.87 3.98
N GLN A 35 -11.33 9.01 3.64
CA GLN A 35 -11.87 10.18 2.96
C GLN A 35 -11.55 11.47 3.73
N TRP A 36 -11.86 11.50 5.03
CA TRP A 36 -11.58 12.66 5.87
C TRP A 36 -10.08 13.01 5.92
N ARG A 37 -9.19 12.01 5.96
CA ARG A 37 -7.74 12.25 5.93
C ARG A 37 -7.27 12.83 4.61
N VAL A 38 -7.82 12.33 3.50
CA VAL A 38 -7.55 12.85 2.16
C VAL A 38 -7.99 14.30 2.06
N GLU A 39 -9.26 14.56 2.38
CA GLU A 39 -9.85 15.88 2.33
C GLU A 39 -9.04 16.86 3.21
N LYS A 40 -8.79 16.51 4.46
CA LYS A 40 -8.00 17.36 5.37
C LYS A 40 -6.60 17.67 4.83
N ARG A 41 -5.91 16.69 4.24
CA ARG A 41 -4.57 16.90 3.67
C ARG A 41 -4.63 17.78 2.43
N VAL A 42 -5.59 17.55 1.56
CA VAL A 42 -5.79 18.31 0.32
C VAL A 42 -6.19 19.75 0.63
N SER A 43 -7.18 19.97 1.51
CA SER A 43 -7.63 21.31 1.90
C SER A 43 -6.48 22.12 2.49
N ARG A 44 -5.74 21.56 3.45
CA ARG A 44 -4.58 22.25 4.04
C ARG A 44 -3.56 22.63 2.97
N ARG A 45 -3.17 21.67 2.13
CA ARG A 45 -2.15 21.93 1.11
C ARG A 45 -2.61 22.90 0.03
N CYS A 46 -3.88 22.83 -0.37
CA CYS A 46 -4.47 23.76 -1.33
C CYS A 46 -4.40 25.21 -0.79
N CYS A 47 -4.72 25.41 0.50
CA CYS A 47 -4.55 26.71 1.14
C CYS A 47 -3.08 27.16 1.14
N ASP A 48 -2.17 26.30 1.62
CA ASP A 48 -0.74 26.62 1.69
C ASP A 48 -0.15 26.97 0.30
N GLU A 49 -0.55 26.23 -0.75
CA GLU A 49 -0.10 26.46 -2.12
C GLU A 49 -0.68 27.75 -2.71
N ALA A 50 -1.96 28.02 -2.46
CA ALA A 50 -2.61 29.24 -2.91
C ALA A 50 -2.03 30.49 -2.22
N ASP A 51 -1.67 30.40 -0.93
CA ASP A 51 -0.96 31.46 -0.23
C ASP A 51 0.44 31.68 -0.82
N ARG A 52 1.21 30.60 -1.06
CA ARG A 52 2.53 30.68 -1.69
C ARG A 52 2.49 31.32 -3.07
N LEU A 53 1.54 30.91 -3.92
CA LEU A 53 1.37 31.48 -5.26
C LEU A 53 1.01 32.96 -5.19
N ARG A 54 0.16 33.36 -4.23
CA ARG A 54 -0.17 34.78 -3.99
C ARG A 54 1.06 35.59 -3.56
N CYS A 55 1.91 35.05 -2.69
CA CYS A 55 3.16 35.70 -2.30
C CYS A 55 4.12 35.85 -3.49
N LEU A 56 4.36 34.79 -4.26
CA LEU A 56 5.21 34.84 -5.46
C LEU A 56 4.71 35.87 -6.47
N TYR A 57 3.39 35.92 -6.66
CA TYR A 57 2.78 36.91 -7.55
C TYR A 57 2.94 38.35 -7.02
N ALA A 58 2.78 38.57 -5.71
CA ALA A 58 3.03 39.87 -5.10
C ALA A 58 4.48 40.32 -5.24
N ASP A 59 5.43 39.39 -5.08
CA ASP A 59 6.86 39.67 -5.27
C ASP A 59 7.18 39.98 -6.74
N TYR A 60 6.57 39.25 -7.69
CA TYR A 60 6.65 39.57 -9.12
C TYR A 60 6.14 40.98 -9.42
N LEU A 61 4.97 41.35 -8.91
CA LEU A 61 4.44 42.71 -9.11
C LEU A 61 5.36 43.78 -8.51
N ARG A 62 5.92 43.54 -7.32
CA ARG A 62 6.88 44.45 -6.69
C ARG A 62 8.14 44.60 -7.55
N HIS A 63 8.64 43.50 -8.11
CA HIS A 63 9.79 43.48 -9.02
C HIS A 63 9.54 44.31 -10.28
N CYS A 64 8.43 44.06 -10.99
CA CYS A 64 8.05 44.84 -12.17
C CYS A 64 7.87 46.32 -11.84
N ASN A 65 7.19 46.65 -10.74
CA ASN A 65 6.95 48.03 -10.34
C ASN A 65 8.23 48.78 -9.94
N ALA A 66 9.21 48.08 -9.34
CA ALA A 66 10.49 48.68 -8.95
C ALA A 66 11.42 48.93 -10.14
N LYS A 67 11.47 48.02 -11.11
CA LYS A 67 12.31 48.14 -12.31
C LYS A 67 11.70 49.02 -13.41
N GLY A 68 10.38 49.21 -13.41
CA GLY A 68 9.67 49.94 -14.46
C GLY A 68 9.39 49.05 -15.68
N PHE A 69 10.02 49.32 -16.83
CA PHE A 69 9.83 48.49 -18.03
C PHE A 69 10.78 47.28 -17.99
N VAL A 70 10.22 46.10 -17.70
CA VAL A 70 10.96 44.83 -17.72
C VAL A 70 10.80 44.19 -19.09
N SER A 71 11.88 44.15 -19.88
CA SER A 71 11.95 43.32 -21.09
C SER A 71 12.02 41.84 -20.68
N LEU A 72 11.09 41.03 -21.16
CA LEU A 72 10.96 39.59 -20.85
C LEU A 72 12.17 38.74 -21.28
N ASP A 73 13.08 39.28 -22.09
CA ASP A 73 14.21 38.56 -22.68
C ASP A 73 15.41 38.37 -21.73
N CYS A 74 15.48 39.11 -20.62
CA CYS A 74 16.58 39.05 -19.65
C CYS A 74 16.10 38.50 -18.30
N TYR A 75 15.92 37.18 -18.22
CA TYR A 75 15.56 36.50 -16.97
C TYR A 75 16.82 36.19 -16.13
N ASP A 76 16.92 36.75 -14.93
CA ASP A 76 17.94 36.42 -13.92
C ASP A 76 17.32 35.65 -12.73
N PRO A 77 17.66 34.36 -12.53
CA PRO A 77 17.18 33.56 -11.40
C PRO A 77 17.59 34.08 -10.01
N GLN A 78 18.64 34.89 -9.91
CA GLN A 78 19.05 35.51 -8.63
C GLN A 78 18.10 36.64 -8.21
N GLU A 79 17.36 37.20 -9.17
CA GLU A 79 16.50 38.36 -8.94
C GLU A 79 15.04 37.96 -8.72
N TYR A 80 14.52 37.02 -9.52
CA TYR A 80 13.21 36.41 -9.34
C TYR A 80 13.25 35.01 -9.94
N ASN A 81 12.62 34.02 -9.29
CA ASN A 81 12.60 32.66 -9.78
C ASN A 81 11.16 32.08 -9.83
N PRO A 82 10.57 31.90 -11.03
CA PRO A 82 9.23 31.39 -11.21
C PRO A 82 9.12 29.87 -10.98
N PHE A 83 10.25 29.16 -10.86
CA PHE A 83 10.28 27.71 -10.66
C PHE A 83 10.40 27.29 -9.19
N LEU A 84 10.26 28.22 -8.24
CA LEU A 84 10.27 27.92 -6.81
C LEU A 84 9.11 27.03 -6.36
N LEU A 85 8.10 26.83 -7.21
CA LEU A 85 7.04 25.85 -7.02
C LEU A 85 7.56 24.43 -7.26
N VAL A 86 8.46 23.97 -6.40
CA VAL A 86 8.91 22.58 -6.40
C VAL A 86 7.73 21.73 -5.93
N ILE A 87 7.13 20.98 -6.86
CA ILE A 87 6.15 19.96 -6.53
C ILE A 87 6.90 18.82 -5.84
N GLU A 88 6.95 18.88 -4.51
CA GLU A 88 7.53 17.79 -3.73
C GLU A 88 6.82 16.47 -4.06
N PRO A 89 7.56 15.40 -4.45
CA PRO A 89 6.97 14.15 -4.94
C PRO A 89 6.08 13.45 -3.90
N HIS A 90 6.21 13.83 -2.62
CA HIS A 90 5.54 13.19 -1.49
C HIS A 90 4.46 14.07 -0.86
N ALA A 91 4.21 15.27 -1.39
CA ALA A 91 3.47 16.25 -0.60
C ALA A 91 1.96 15.97 -0.49
N TYR A 92 1.43 14.99 -1.23
CA TYR A 92 0.10 14.42 -1.04
C TYR A 92 0.08 13.02 -0.39
N GLN A 93 1.22 12.51 0.10
CA GLN A 93 1.22 11.21 0.77
C GLN A 93 0.49 11.28 2.11
N ILE A 94 -0.45 10.35 2.30
CA ILE A 94 -1.26 10.24 3.50
C ILE A 94 -0.91 8.93 4.18
N ARG A 95 -0.36 9.02 5.39
CA ARG A 95 -0.20 7.83 6.25
C ARG A 95 -1.51 7.55 6.96
N THR A 96 -2.03 6.34 6.78
CA THR A 96 -3.22 5.86 7.47
C THR A 96 -2.82 4.95 8.63
N PRO A 97 -3.45 5.08 9.81
CA PRO A 97 -3.26 4.14 10.90
C PRO A 97 -3.85 2.79 10.53
N VAL A 98 -3.54 1.77 11.33
CA VAL A 98 -4.09 0.43 11.15
C VAL A 98 -5.60 0.48 11.17
N LEU A 99 -6.20 0.19 10.02
CA LEU A 99 -7.63 0.25 9.82
C LEU A 99 -8.33 -0.96 10.45
N LYS A 100 -9.55 -0.74 10.97
CA LYS A 100 -10.39 -1.82 11.51
C LYS A 100 -11.34 -2.31 10.44
N ASP A 101 -10.77 -2.88 9.38
CA ASP A 101 -11.56 -3.41 8.28
C ASP A 101 -12.38 -4.64 8.73
N PRO A 102 -13.72 -4.60 8.59
CA PRO A 102 -14.58 -5.72 8.97
C PRO A 102 -14.30 -7.00 8.17
N LEU A 103 -13.77 -6.91 6.94
CA LEU A 103 -13.43 -8.09 6.12
C LEU A 103 -12.29 -8.90 6.72
N PHE A 104 -11.36 -8.24 7.41
CA PHE A 104 -10.23 -8.89 8.07
C PHE A 104 -10.50 -9.24 9.54
N GLN A 105 -11.70 -8.95 10.05
CA GLN A 105 -12.03 -9.17 11.46
C GLN A 105 -11.85 -10.65 11.85
N HIS A 106 -12.44 -11.56 11.08
CA HIS A 106 -12.36 -12.99 11.37
C HIS A 106 -10.91 -13.51 11.31
N SER A 107 -10.13 -13.03 10.33
CA SER A 107 -8.69 -13.32 10.23
C SER A 107 -7.92 -12.85 11.48
N ARG A 108 -8.20 -11.64 11.96
CA ARG A 108 -7.55 -11.09 13.16
C ARG A 108 -7.92 -11.87 14.42
N GLU A 109 -9.16 -12.31 14.54
CA GLU A 109 -9.62 -13.16 15.65
C GLU A 109 -8.91 -14.50 15.65
N ARG A 110 -8.85 -15.18 14.49
CA ARG A 110 -8.10 -16.45 14.36
C ARG A 110 -6.62 -16.31 14.71
N VAL A 111 -5.97 -15.22 14.28
CA VAL A 111 -4.57 -14.97 14.65
C VAL A 111 -4.43 -14.69 16.14
N ARG A 112 -5.39 -13.98 16.76
CA ARG A 112 -5.41 -13.73 18.21
C ARG A 112 -5.57 -15.01 19.01
N GLU A 113 -6.43 -15.91 18.57
CA GLU A 113 -6.63 -17.23 19.18
C GLU A 113 -5.35 -18.07 19.09
N LYS A 114 -4.79 -18.21 17.88
CA LYS A 114 -3.52 -18.91 17.65
C LYS A 114 -2.37 -18.36 18.48
N ARG A 115 -2.29 -17.03 18.60
CA ARG A 115 -1.33 -16.35 19.47
C ARG A 115 -1.50 -16.75 20.93
N ALA A 116 -2.74 -16.84 21.41
CA ALA A 116 -3.03 -17.23 22.79
C ALA A 116 -2.59 -18.69 23.05
N VAL A 117 -2.93 -19.60 22.14
CA VAL A 117 -2.50 -21.02 22.21
C VAL A 117 -0.98 -21.13 22.27
N LEU A 118 -0.27 -20.55 21.31
CA LEU A 118 1.19 -20.57 21.27
C LEU A 118 1.82 -19.97 22.54
N SER A 119 1.22 -18.90 23.09
CA SER A 119 1.74 -18.29 24.31
C SER A 119 1.58 -19.17 25.55
N CYS A 120 0.52 -19.97 25.61
CA CYS A 120 0.31 -20.94 26.69
C CYS A 120 1.28 -22.13 26.55
N GLU A 121 1.51 -22.60 25.32
CA GLU A 121 2.41 -23.74 25.04
C GLU A 121 3.88 -23.41 25.32
N THR A 122 4.32 -22.21 24.96
CA THR A 122 5.75 -21.83 24.99
C THR A 122 6.12 -20.93 26.17
N GLY A 123 5.13 -20.38 26.88
CA GLY A 123 5.32 -19.39 27.94
C GLY A 123 5.81 -18.02 27.46
N ARG A 124 5.85 -17.76 26.14
CA ARG A 124 6.34 -16.50 25.56
C ARG A 124 5.21 -15.65 24.97
N ARG A 125 5.40 -14.33 24.99
CA ARG A 125 4.48 -13.38 24.33
C ARG A 125 4.94 -13.15 22.90
N TYR A 126 4.14 -13.56 21.93
CA TYR A 126 4.42 -13.32 20.51
C TYR A 126 3.78 -12.04 19.99
N THR A 127 4.30 -11.43 18.93
CA THR A 127 3.63 -10.39 18.14
C THR A 127 2.72 -11.00 17.06
N ARG A 128 1.90 -10.18 16.38
CA ARG A 128 0.99 -10.70 15.33
C ARG A 128 1.78 -11.20 14.13
N GLU A 129 2.86 -10.48 13.81
CA GLU A 129 3.77 -10.73 12.71
C GLU A 129 4.53 -12.04 12.95
N GLU A 130 5.09 -12.22 14.15
CA GLU A 130 5.76 -13.48 14.56
C GLU A 130 4.82 -14.69 14.46
N VAL A 131 3.58 -14.58 14.96
CA VAL A 131 2.60 -15.67 14.86
C VAL A 131 2.25 -15.97 13.40
N LYS A 132 2.20 -14.95 12.54
CA LYS A 132 1.97 -15.14 11.11
C LYS A 132 3.16 -15.86 10.46
N GLU A 133 4.39 -15.54 10.84
CA GLU A 133 5.60 -16.20 10.34
C GLU A 133 5.69 -17.65 10.78
N ILE A 134 5.53 -17.91 12.08
CA ILE A 134 5.57 -19.26 12.68
C ILE A 134 4.50 -20.18 12.06
N LEU A 135 3.31 -19.64 11.77
CA LEU A 135 2.19 -20.41 11.24
C LEU A 135 2.05 -20.30 9.71
N SER A 136 2.94 -19.57 9.04
CA SER A 136 3.00 -19.54 7.58
C SER A 136 3.54 -20.91 7.13
N PRO A 137 2.92 -21.59 6.14
CA PRO A 137 3.26 -22.97 5.75
C PRO A 137 4.64 -23.19 5.11
N LEU A 138 5.63 -22.32 5.37
CA LEU A 138 7.00 -22.34 4.84
C LEU A 138 8.04 -22.00 5.92
N SER A 139 8.00 -22.69 7.06
CA SER A 139 9.20 -22.82 7.90
C SER A 139 9.35 -24.26 8.37
N PRO A 140 10.48 -24.93 8.06
CA PRO A 140 10.72 -26.30 8.49
C PRO A 140 10.84 -26.30 10.01
N VAL A 141 9.93 -26.99 10.67
CA VAL A 141 10.08 -27.38 12.07
C VAL A 141 11.30 -28.30 12.14
N THR A 142 12.45 -27.77 12.53
CA THR A 142 13.56 -28.60 13.01
C THR A 142 13.20 -29.02 14.43
N THR A 143 12.49 -30.13 14.53
CA THR A 143 12.47 -30.94 15.76
C THR A 143 13.85 -31.56 15.93
N PRO A 144 14.58 -31.35 17.04
CA PRO A 144 15.77 -32.14 17.30
C PRO A 144 15.30 -33.54 17.74
N ALA A 145 15.44 -34.52 16.85
CA ALA A 145 15.28 -35.92 17.20
C ALA A 145 16.42 -36.36 18.15
N PRO A 146 16.16 -37.27 19.11
CA PRO A 146 17.20 -37.76 20.01
C PRO A 146 18.25 -38.56 19.22
N PRO A 147 19.54 -38.52 19.60
CA PRO A 147 20.61 -39.18 18.85
C PRO A 147 20.44 -40.70 18.92
N GLN A 148 20.22 -41.29 17.75
CA GLN A 148 20.26 -42.73 17.50
C GLN A 148 21.70 -43.14 17.17
N THR A 149 22.09 -44.30 17.67
CA THR A 149 23.38 -44.98 17.50
C THR A 149 23.57 -45.51 16.06
N ASP A 150 24.73 -45.23 15.48
CA ASP A 150 25.27 -45.67 14.17
C ASP A 150 25.58 -47.20 14.08
N PRO A 151 26.01 -47.78 12.92
CA PRO A 151 25.42 -47.79 11.56
C PRO A 151 25.63 -49.16 10.81
N LEU A 152 25.42 -49.16 9.46
CA LEU A 152 25.84 -50.09 8.35
C LEU A 152 24.72 -50.92 7.65
N PRO A 153 24.87 -51.33 6.35
CA PRO A 153 25.27 -50.52 5.18
C PRO A 153 24.59 -50.91 3.82
N GLN A 154 24.88 -50.11 2.77
CA GLN A 154 24.81 -50.43 1.31
C GLN A 154 23.41 -50.39 0.64
N THR A 155 23.20 -49.97 -0.62
CA THR A 155 24.09 -49.79 -1.79
C THR A 155 23.39 -48.94 -2.88
N SER A 156 24.21 -48.23 -3.68
CA SER A 156 24.00 -47.90 -5.12
C SER A 156 22.88 -46.88 -5.47
N SER A 157 22.93 -46.06 -6.52
CA SER A 157 23.94 -45.70 -7.53
C SER A 157 23.34 -44.54 -8.34
N SER A 158 24.19 -43.60 -8.76
CA SER A 158 24.10 -42.66 -9.91
C SER A 158 22.78 -41.85 -10.11
N ALA A 159 22.75 -40.53 -9.96
CA ALA A 159 23.34 -39.52 -10.86
C ALA A 159 22.86 -39.70 -12.33
N ASN A 160 22.17 -38.76 -12.98
CA ASN A 160 22.65 -37.42 -13.31
C ASN A 160 21.52 -36.45 -13.73
N ARG A 161 21.70 -35.19 -13.33
CA ARG A 161 21.21 -33.97 -14.01
C ARG A 161 22.10 -33.67 -15.22
N THR A 162 21.60 -32.91 -16.20
CA THR A 162 22.26 -31.80 -16.96
C THR A 162 21.19 -31.29 -17.95
N SER A 163 20.84 -30.01 -18.08
CA SER A 163 21.61 -28.80 -18.43
C SER A 163 20.97 -27.53 -17.78
N VAL A 164 21.70 -26.59 -17.18
CA VAL A 164 22.56 -25.49 -17.72
C VAL A 164 21.73 -24.53 -18.59
N SER A 165 21.28 -23.38 -18.07
CA SER A 165 21.96 -22.05 -18.00
C SER A 165 22.25 -21.45 -19.39
N ALA A 166 22.09 -20.17 -19.71
CA ALA A 166 21.66 -18.95 -18.99
C ALA A 166 21.50 -17.80 -20.03
N ASN A 167 20.84 -16.71 -19.59
CA ASN A 167 21.11 -15.29 -19.91
C ASN A 167 20.88 -14.77 -21.35
N ARG A 168 19.91 -13.84 -21.51
CA ARG A 168 19.98 -12.36 -21.38
C ARG A 168 20.57 -11.69 -22.62
N GLU A 169 19.78 -10.84 -23.28
CA GLU A 169 19.93 -9.37 -23.31
C GLU A 169 18.92 -8.75 -24.29
N SER A 170 18.51 -7.51 -24.03
CA SER A 170 17.66 -6.69 -24.90
C SER A 170 18.20 -5.27 -24.88
N PRO A 171 18.32 -4.56 -26.01
CA PRO A 171 18.64 -3.14 -26.03
C PRO A 171 17.44 -2.25 -26.39
N LEU A 172 17.42 -1.07 -25.77
CA LEU A 172 16.69 0.15 -26.17
C LEU A 172 17.16 0.67 -27.54
N GLU A 173 16.32 1.44 -28.25
CA GLU A 173 16.66 2.80 -28.75
C GLU A 173 15.42 3.54 -29.32
N ARG A 174 15.56 4.87 -29.45
CA ARG A 174 14.55 5.94 -29.59
C ARG A 174 14.23 6.40 -31.03
N GLY A 175 13.11 7.12 -31.16
CA GLY A 175 12.89 8.29 -32.06
C GLY A 175 12.41 7.99 -33.48
N THR A 176 11.59 8.78 -34.20
CA THR A 176 11.16 10.18 -34.08
C THR A 176 9.95 10.48 -35.00
N LYS A 177 9.26 11.61 -34.71
CA LYS A 177 8.60 12.59 -35.59
C LYS A 177 7.11 12.44 -36.02
N SER A 178 6.42 13.53 -35.69
CA SER A 178 5.05 13.96 -35.99
C SER A 178 5.08 14.94 -37.17
N THR A 179 4.05 14.92 -38.02
CA THR A 179 3.88 15.83 -39.17
C THR A 179 2.55 16.57 -39.02
N HIS A 180 2.61 17.89 -38.79
CA HIS A 180 1.46 18.80 -38.85
C HIS A 180 1.26 19.28 -40.31
N ARG A 181 0.01 19.27 -40.79
CA ARG A 181 -0.45 19.99 -41.99
C ARG A 181 -0.86 21.40 -41.59
N TYR A 182 -0.47 22.37 -42.42
CA TYR A 182 -1.23 23.59 -42.65
C TYR A 182 -2.00 23.43 -43.96
#